data_AF-A0A803R2D2-F1
#
_entry.id   AF-A0A803R2D2-F1
#
_cell.length_a   1.000
_cell.length_b   1.000
_cell.length_c   1.000
_cell.angle_alpha   90.00
_cell.angle_beta   90.00
_cell.angle_gamma   90.00
#
_symmetry.space_group_name_H-M   'P 1'
#
loop_
_entity.id
_entity.type
_entity.pdbx_description
1 polymer ?
#
loop_
_entity_poly.entity_id
_entity_poly.type
_entity_poly.pdbx_seq_one_letter_code
_entity_poly.pdbx_strand_id
1 'polypeptide(L)' 'MHGQVFPPTQGFLICSTEGPPVDFKNPVNPIEKLEGAVKHKRELKFYNSEVHRAAFALPTFVKREVSLLGDCPTPAR' A
#
# COMPACT_ATOMS: atom_id res chain seq x y z
N MET A 1 -18.98 -28.45 -10.14
CA MET A 1 -17.77 -27.69 -9.74
C MET A 1 -18.23 -26.28 -9.42
N HIS A 2 -18.36 -25.93 -8.14
CA HIS A 2 -18.68 -24.56 -7.74
C HIS A 2 -17.41 -23.73 -7.88
N GLY A 3 -17.34 -22.91 -8.93
CA GLY A 3 -16.23 -21.96 -9.09
C GLY A 3 -16.27 -20.93 -7.96
N GLN A 4 -15.19 -20.87 -7.19
CA GLN A 4 -15.01 -19.82 -6.19
C GLN A 4 -14.83 -18.49 -6.94
N VAL A 5 -15.83 -17.60 -6.84
CA VAL A 5 -15.72 -16.24 -7.36
C VAL A 5 -14.79 -15.47 -6.42
N PHE A 6 -13.58 -15.17 -6.87
CA PHE A 6 -12.68 -14.26 -6.16
C PHE A 6 -13.17 -12.81 -6.37
N PRO A 7 -13.14 -11.96 -5.33
CA PRO A 7 -13.46 -10.55 -5.50
C PRO A 7 -12.46 -9.90 -6.48
N PRO A 8 -12.90 -8.89 -7.26
CA PRO A 8 -12.02 -8.19 -8.18
C PRO A 8 -10.89 -7.49 -7.40
N THR A 9 -9.69 -7.48 -7.99
CA THR A 9 -8.54 -6.76 -7.43
C THR A 9 -8.64 -5.28 -7.78
N GLN A 10 -8.50 -4.40 -6.78
CA GLN A 10 -8.42 -2.94 -6.97
C GLN A 10 -7.01 -2.45 -6.62
N GLY A 11 -6.42 -1.64 -7.50
CA GLY A 11 -5.11 -1.01 -7.29
C GLY A 11 -5.23 0.46 -6.89
N PHE A 12 -4.21 0.97 -6.20
CA PHE A 12 -4.09 2.38 -5.80
C PHE A 12 -2.71 2.92 -6.17
N LEU A 13 -2.65 4.19 -6.59
CA LEU A 13 -1.40 4.93 -6.78
C LEU A 13 -1.15 5.81 -5.57
N ILE A 14 0.04 5.73 -4.98
CA ILE A 14 0.44 6.53 -3.82
C ILE A 14 1.74 7.26 -4.17
N CYS A 15 1.72 8.58 -4.04
CA CYS A 15 2.86 9.46 -4.33
C CYS A 15 3.08 10.43 -3.16
N SER A 16 4.33 10.81 -2.92
CA SER A 16 4.68 11.92 -2.03
C SER A 16 5.06 13.15 -2.86
N THR A 17 4.86 14.33 -2.28
CA THR A 17 5.45 15.57 -2.81
C THR A 17 6.94 15.63 -2.47
N GLU A 18 7.65 16.59 -3.06
CA GLU A 18 9.02 16.94 -2.64
C GLU A 18 9.06 17.26 -1.14
N GLY A 19 10.08 16.75 -0.44
CA GLY A 19 10.18 16.85 1.02
C GLY A 19 10.94 15.67 1.64
N PRO A 20 10.71 15.38 2.93
CA PRO A 20 11.31 14.23 3.61
C PRO A 20 10.99 12.92 2.88
N PRO A 21 11.94 11.98 2.77
CA PRO A 21 11.69 10.69 2.11
C PRO A 21 10.58 9.93 2.83
N VAL A 22 9.58 9.49 2.06
CA VAL A 22 8.44 8.71 2.57
C VAL A 22 8.60 7.26 2.17
N ASP A 23 8.75 6.37 3.15
CA ASP A 23 8.68 4.93 2.93
C ASP A 23 7.22 4.45 3.00
N PHE A 24 6.56 4.37 1.84
CA PHE A 24 5.20 3.87 1.76
C PHE A 24 5.06 2.39 2.12
N LYS A 25 6.13 1.59 2.09
CA LYS A 25 6.02 0.15 2.37
C LYS A 25 5.93 -0.14 3.86
N ASN A 26 6.64 0.61 4.69
CA ASN A 26 6.67 0.38 6.13
C ASN A 26 5.92 1.50 6.88
N PRO A 27 4.69 1.23 7.38
CA PRO A 27 3.88 2.27 8.01
C PRO A 27 4.50 2.71 9.34
N VAL A 28 4.95 3.97 9.42
CA VAL A 28 5.58 4.54 10.63
C VAL A 28 4.59 4.64 11.80
N ASN A 29 3.32 4.91 11.52
CA ASN A 29 2.26 5.01 12.52
C ASN A 29 1.10 4.05 12.22
N PRO A 30 1.23 2.75 12.57
CA PRO A 30 0.18 1.76 12.30
C PRO A 30 -1.05 1.97 13.17
N ILE A 31 -2.24 1.99 12.54
CA ILE A 31 -3.54 2.26 13.19
C ILE A 31 -3.85 1.28 14.34
N GLU A 32 -3.33 0.06 14.27
CA GLU A 32 -3.48 -0.95 15.32
C GLU A 32 -2.88 -0.52 16.66
N LYS A 33 -1.78 0.24 16.63
CA LYS A 33 -1.02 0.66 17.81
C LYS A 33 -1.44 2.04 18.33
N LEU A 34 -2.40 2.70 17.68
CA LEU A 34 -2.85 4.03 18.08
C LEU A 34 -3.88 3.93 19.21
N GLU A 35 -3.58 4.56 20.35
CA GLU A 35 -4.36 4.50 21.60
C GLU A 35 -5.82 4.99 21.49
N GLY A 36 -6.16 5.71 20.42
CA GLY A 36 -7.53 6.15 20.11
C GLY A 36 -8.31 5.24 19.16
N ALA A 37 -7.62 4.38 18.41
CA ALA A 37 -8.28 3.51 17.44
C ALA A 37 -9.17 2.48 18.16
N VAL A 38 -8.74 1.95 19.31
CA VAL A 38 -9.55 1.02 20.13
C VAL A 38 -10.81 1.68 20.69
N LYS A 39 -10.77 2.98 21.01
CA LYS A 39 -11.88 3.70 21.66
C LYS A 39 -13.02 4.10 20.73
N HIS A 40 -12.76 4.24 19.42
CA HIS A 40 -13.77 4.63 18.42
C HIS A 40 -13.97 3.56 17.33
N LYS A 41 -13.41 2.35 17.50
CA LYS A 41 -13.39 1.29 16.49
C LYS A 41 -14.78 0.70 16.26
N ARG A 42 -15.39 1.07 15.14
CA ARG A 42 -15.89 0.03 14.22
C ARG A 42 -14.69 -0.86 13.94
N GLU A 43 -14.73 -2.11 14.39
CA GLU A 43 -13.62 -3.06 14.28
C GLU A 43 -13.01 -3.01 12.87
N LEU A 44 -11.69 -2.82 12.80
CA LEU A 44 -10.99 -2.75 11.53
C LEU A 44 -10.99 -4.16 10.91
N LYS A 45 -11.88 -4.40 9.96
CA LYS A 45 -12.14 -5.76 9.45
C LYS A 45 -11.05 -6.30 8.51
N PHE A 46 -10.29 -5.43 7.85
CA PHE A 46 -9.45 -5.82 6.72
C PHE A 46 -8.02 -5.25 6.71
N TYR A 47 -7.78 -4.08 7.29
CA TYR A 47 -6.48 -3.42 7.21
C TYR A 47 -5.64 -3.66 8.46
N ASN A 48 -4.38 -4.01 8.29
CA ASN A 48 -3.37 -4.09 9.33
C ASN A 48 -1.99 -3.83 8.71
N SER A 49 -0.96 -3.76 9.54
CA SER A 49 0.42 -3.44 9.16
C SER A 49 1.02 -4.48 8.21
N GLU A 50 0.60 -5.74 8.32
CA GLU A 50 1.04 -6.83 7.44
C GLU A 50 0.36 -6.75 6.07
N VAL A 51 -0.96 -6.56 6.04
CA VAL A 51 -1.76 -6.36 4.83
C VAL A 51 -1.29 -5.12 4.07
N HIS A 52 -0.95 -4.05 4.77
CA HIS A 52 -0.35 -2.85 4.18
C HIS A 52 0.93 -3.18 3.41
N ARG A 53 1.86 -3.90 4.04
CA ARG A 53 3.12 -4.32 3.39
C ARG A 53 2.85 -5.27 2.22
N ALA A 54 1.93 -6.21 2.40
CA ALA A 54 1.55 -7.18 1.37
C ALA A 54 0.87 -6.53 0.15
N ALA A 55 0.17 -5.40 0.31
CA ALA A 55 -0.45 -4.68 -0.80
C ALA A 55 0.56 -4.19 -1.86
N PHE A 56 1.83 -4.01 -1.48
CA PHE A 56 2.91 -3.67 -2.41
C PHE A 56 3.57 -4.90 -3.07
N ALA A 57 3.15 -6.12 -2.72
CA ALA A 57 3.60 -7.34 -3.38
C ALA A 57 2.83 -7.55 -4.69
N LEU A 58 3.31 -6.88 -5.74
CA LEU A 58 2.69 -6.94 -7.07
C LEU A 58 3.06 -8.23 -7.82
N PRO A 59 2.14 -8.78 -8.64
CA PRO A 59 2.48 -9.81 -9.62
C PRO A 59 3.65 -9.38 -10.51
N THR A 60 4.50 -10.32 -10.91
CA THR A 60 5.75 -10.03 -11.63
C THR A 60 5.56 -9.19 -12.89
N PHE A 61 4.49 -9.41 -13.64
CA PHE A 61 4.21 -8.65 -14.86
C PHE A 61 3.90 -7.17 -14.54
N VAL A 62 3.12 -6.88 -13.50
CA VAL A 62 2.84 -5.49 -13.07
C VAL A 62 4.08 -4.84 -12.48
N LYS A 63 4.83 -5.59 -11.66
CA LYS A 63 6.05 -5.09 -11.02
C LYS A 63 7.06 -4.56 -12.06
N ARG A 64 7.22 -5.26 -13.18
CA ARG A 64 8.11 -4.83 -14.29
C ARG A 64 7.69 -3.47 -14.83
N GLU A 65 6.42 -3.32 -15.22
CA GLU A 65 5.92 -2.07 -15.79
C GLU A 65 6.00 -0.90 -14.79
N VAL A 66 5.64 -1.13 -13.52
CA VAL A 66 5.71 -0.08 -12.49
C VAL A 66 7.14 0.35 -12.21
N SER A 67 8.11 -0.58 -12.23
CA SER A 67 9.52 -0.22 -12.08
C SER A 67 10.01 0.71 -13.18
N LEU A 68 9.57 0.49 -14.43
CA LEU A 68 9.94 1.37 -15.55
C LEU A 68 9.38 2.79 -15.41
N LEU A 69 8.25 2.97 -14.73
CA LEU A 69 7.67 4.29 -14.47
C LEU A 69 8.47 5.11 -13.45
N GLY A 70 9.17 4.44 -12.52
CA GLY A 70 9.93 5.10 -11.46
C GLY A 70 11.26 5.69 -11.91
N ASP A 71 11.78 5.28 -13.07
CA ASP A 71 13.09 5.68 -13.58
C ASP A 71 13.06 6.96 -14.44
N CYS A 72 12.01 7.79 -14.35
CA CYS A 72 12.05 9.11 -14.98
C CYS A 72 13.17 9.93 -14.31
N PRO A 73 14.23 10.33 -15.04
CA PRO A 73 15.31 11.10 -14.47
C PRO A 73 14.72 12.40 -13.93
N THR A 74 14.71 12.56 -12.61
CA THR A 74 14.47 13.86 -11.99
C THR A 74 15.51 14.82 -12.58
N PRO A 75 15.10 15.90 -13.28
CA PRO A 75 16.03 16.94 -13.63
C PRO A 75 16.58 17.48 -12.31
N ALA A 76 17.87 17.25 -12.06
CA ALA A 76 18.57 17.89 -10.96
C ALA A 76 18.34 19.40 -11.08
N ARG A 77 17.75 20.01 -10.05
CA ARG A 77 17.75 21.45 -9.84
C ARG A 77 18.44 21.74 -8.53
#